data_AF-A0A512D0R4-F1
#
_entry.id   AF-A0A512D0R4-F1
#
_cell.length_a   1.000
_cell.length_b   1.000
_cell.length_c   1.000
_cell.angle_alpha   90.00
_cell.angle_beta   90.00
_cell.angle_gamma   90.00
#
_symmetry.space_group_name_H-M   'P 1'
#
loop_
_entity.id
_entity.type
_entity.pdbx_description
1 polymer ?
#
loop_
_entity_poly.entity_id
_entity_poly.type
_entity_poly.pdbx_seq_one_letter_code
_entity_poly.pdbx_strand_id
1 'polypeptide(L)'
;MDRPAERAGVNANDVVAFFVEVLAVVLLAVRGARLGDTSVVHVLGGVLVPAVAVVLWGLFAAPRARFAVPSLAVATKVLVLGAAVLAAWSLLPAAWAVTVTVVVVVNTLLTRFGPFARPLSRG
;
A
#
# COMPACT_ATOMS: atom_id res chain seq x y z
N MET A 1 15.77 -25.02 -25.15
CA MET A 1 14.66 -24.46 -25.95
C MET A 1 13.90 -23.56 -25.00
N ASP A 2 14.44 -22.38 -24.79
CA ASP A 2 14.06 -21.50 -23.69
C ASP A 2 12.82 -20.73 -24.15
N ARG A 3 11.69 -20.88 -23.44
CA ARG A 3 10.48 -20.13 -23.81
C ARG A 3 10.72 -18.66 -23.49
N PRO A 4 10.69 -17.74 -24.48
CA PRO A 4 10.88 -16.30 -24.25
C PRO A 4 9.73 -15.63 -23.44
N ALA A 5 8.83 -16.40 -22.84
CA ALA A 5 7.67 -15.92 -22.08
C ALA A 5 7.84 -15.99 -20.54
N GLU A 6 8.90 -16.61 -20.01
CA GLU A 6 8.99 -16.94 -18.57
C GLU A 6 9.67 -15.84 -17.71
N ARG A 7 10.10 -14.73 -18.29
CA ARG A 7 10.58 -13.55 -17.55
C ARG A 7 9.58 -12.41 -17.63
N ALA A 8 8.43 -12.55 -16.98
CA ALA A 8 7.63 -11.37 -16.63
C ALA A 8 8.34 -10.63 -15.48
N GLY A 9 9.45 -9.95 -15.81
CA GLY A 9 10.30 -9.23 -14.88
C GLY A 9 9.56 -8.07 -14.20
N VAL A 10 10.07 -7.65 -13.04
CA VAL A 10 9.64 -6.45 -12.32
C VAL A 10 9.59 -5.28 -13.29
N ASN A 11 8.43 -4.63 -13.42
CA ASN A 11 8.28 -3.43 -14.24
C ASN A 11 8.41 -2.16 -13.38
N ALA A 12 8.52 -0.99 -14.01
CA ALA A 12 8.66 0.28 -13.31
C ALA A 12 7.45 0.61 -12.40
N ASN A 13 6.24 0.22 -12.80
CA ASN A 13 5.03 0.43 -12.01
C ASN A 13 5.04 -0.42 -10.73
N ASP A 14 5.61 -1.63 -10.74
CA ASP A 14 5.76 -2.47 -9.55
C ASP A 14 6.67 -1.81 -8.50
N VAL A 15 7.75 -1.18 -8.96
CA VAL A 15 8.67 -0.42 -8.10
C VAL A 15 7.98 0.79 -7.49
N VAL A 16 7.25 1.56 -8.30
CA VAL A 16 6.46 2.70 -7.81
C VAL A 16 5.41 2.26 -6.81
N ALA A 17 4.70 1.17 -7.10
CA ALA A 17 3.69 0.60 -6.21
C ALA A 17 4.30 0.20 -4.86
N PHE A 18 5.48 -0.40 -4.85
CA PHE A 18 6.20 -0.70 -3.61
C PHE A 18 6.53 0.56 -2.82
N PHE A 19 7.05 1.62 -3.46
CA PHE A 19 7.32 2.88 -2.78
C PHE A 19 6.06 3.55 -2.24
N VAL A 20 4.94 3.46 -2.96
CA VAL A 20 3.63 3.93 -2.49
C VAL A 20 3.20 3.17 -1.23
N GLU A 21 3.35 1.86 -1.21
CA GLU A 21 3.02 1.01 -0.06
C GLU A 21 3.93 1.33 1.14
N VAL A 22 5.23 1.55 0.94
CA VAL A 22 6.16 1.98 2.00
C VAL A 22 5.81 3.36 2.53
N LEU A 23 5.54 4.33 1.65
CA LEU A 23 5.10 5.67 2.03
C LEU A 23 3.81 5.61 2.87
N ALA A 24 2.88 4.74 2.51
CA ALA A 24 1.65 4.54 3.25
C ALA A 24 1.93 4.10 4.70
N VAL A 25 2.83 3.12 4.90
CA VAL A 25 3.23 2.67 6.25
C VAL A 25 3.87 3.80 7.05
N VAL A 26 4.71 4.64 6.44
CA VAL A 26 5.33 5.80 7.11
C VAL A 26 4.28 6.83 7.53
N LEU A 27 3.36 7.19 6.63
CA LEU A 27 2.29 8.14 6.95
C LEU A 27 1.40 7.63 8.09
N LEU A 28 1.09 6.34 8.09
CA LEU A 28 0.33 5.70 9.16
C LEU A 28 1.10 5.68 10.49
N ALA A 29 2.40 5.41 10.47
CA ALA A 29 3.26 5.49 11.65
C ALA A 29 3.28 6.90 12.25
N VAL A 30 3.51 7.92 11.41
CA VAL A 30 3.54 9.32 11.84
C VAL A 30 2.17 9.76 12.37
N ARG A 31 1.07 9.35 11.71
CA ARG A 31 -0.27 9.69 12.17
C ARG A 31 -0.61 9.02 13.49
N GLY A 32 -0.25 7.73 13.61
CA GLY A 32 -0.39 6.94 14.83
C GLY A 32 0.39 7.54 16.00
N ALA A 33 1.60 8.04 15.73
CA ALA A 33 2.42 8.73 16.73
C ALA A 33 1.84 10.07 17.21
N ARG A 34 0.83 10.61 16.50
CA ARG A 34 0.10 11.83 16.89
C ARG A 34 -1.31 11.53 17.42
N LEU A 35 -1.58 10.31 17.89
CA LEU A 35 -2.85 9.96 18.52
C LEU A 35 -2.83 10.27 20.03
N GLY A 36 -3.85 10.97 20.53
CA GLY A 36 -4.00 11.26 21.96
C GLY A 36 -2.99 12.25 22.53
N ASP A 37 -3.05 12.45 23.84
CA ASP A 37 -2.35 13.56 24.53
C ASP A 37 -1.16 13.10 25.39
N THR A 38 -0.89 11.80 25.47
CA THR A 38 0.20 11.26 26.30
C THR A 38 1.29 10.59 25.48
N SER A 39 2.54 10.69 25.95
CA SER A 39 3.70 10.10 25.27
C SER A 39 3.58 8.59 25.08
N VAL A 40 2.90 7.89 26.01
CA VAL A 40 2.65 6.45 25.89
C VAL A 40 1.75 6.15 24.69
N VAL A 41 0.67 6.92 24.50
CA VAL A 41 -0.25 6.73 23.36
C VAL A 41 0.45 7.09 22.05
N HIS A 42 1.33 8.10 22.04
CA HIS A 42 2.17 8.41 20.86
C HIS A 42 3.05 7.22 20.47
N VAL A 43 3.80 6.67 21.41
CA VAL A 43 4.69 5.52 21.12
C VAL A 43 3.88 4.31 20.68
N LEU A 44 2.81 3.96 21.40
CA LEU A 44 1.97 2.81 21.06
C LEU A 44 1.29 3.00 19.71
N GLY A 45 0.68 4.15 19.45
CA GLY A 45 0.02 4.43 18.16
C GLY A 45 1.01 4.41 17.01
N GLY A 46 2.20 4.97 17.19
CA GLY A 46 3.27 4.99 16.19
C GLY A 46 3.82 3.62 15.84
N VAL A 47 3.69 2.62 16.73
CA VAL A 47 4.15 1.24 16.49
C VAL A 47 3.00 0.32 16.07
N LEU A 48 1.88 0.33 16.80
CA LEU A 48 0.78 -0.60 16.59
C LEU A 48 0.07 -0.36 15.25
N VAL A 49 -0.13 0.90 14.86
CA VAL A 49 -0.80 1.22 13.58
C VAL A 49 -0.02 0.68 12.37
N PRO A 50 1.28 1.00 12.18
CA PRO A 50 2.03 0.44 11.07
C PRO A 50 2.27 -1.06 11.21
N ALA A 51 2.40 -1.61 12.43
CA ALA A 51 2.53 -3.05 12.63
C ALA A 51 1.30 -3.81 12.12
N VAL A 52 0.08 -3.35 12.42
CA VAL A 52 -1.16 -3.92 11.89
C VAL A 52 -1.18 -3.84 10.36
N ALA A 53 -0.81 -2.69 9.78
CA ALA A 53 -0.76 -2.52 8.34
C ALA A 53 0.22 -3.50 7.65
N VAL A 54 1.44 -3.65 8.20
CA VAL A 54 2.47 -4.56 7.68
C VAL A 54 2.04 -6.02 7.84
N VAL A 55 1.40 -6.38 8.95
CA VAL A 55 0.87 -7.74 9.15
C VAL A 55 -0.21 -8.05 8.13
N LEU A 56 -1.20 -7.18 7.96
CA LEU A 56 -2.25 -7.37 6.94
C LEU A 56 -1.64 -7.49 5.54
N TRP A 57 -0.67 -6.63 5.23
CA TRP A 57 0.04 -6.67 3.96
C TRP A 57 0.77 -8.00 3.76
N GLY A 58 1.54 -8.47 4.74
CA GLY A 58 2.26 -9.75 4.68
C GLY A 58 1.33 -10.96 4.60
N LEU A 59 0.14 -10.87 5.19
CA LEU A 59 -0.86 -11.95 5.16
C LEU A 59 -1.55 -12.05 3.81
N PHE A 60 -1.90 -10.92 3.18
CA PHE A 60 -2.86 -10.92 2.06
C PHE A 60 -2.36 -10.25 0.77
N ALA A 61 -1.47 -9.26 0.85
CA ALA A 61 -1.13 -8.39 -0.29
C ALA A 61 0.32 -8.54 -0.78
N ALA A 62 1.22 -9.11 0.02
CA ALA A 62 2.63 -9.29 -0.33
C ALA A 62 2.80 -10.29 -1.50
N PRO A 63 3.90 -10.21 -2.29
CA PRO A 63 4.20 -11.17 -3.35
C PRO A 63 4.27 -12.62 -2.89
N ARG A 64 4.67 -12.83 -1.62
CA ARG A 64 4.64 -14.12 -0.92
C ARG A 64 3.63 -14.10 0.22
N ALA A 65 2.44 -13.52 -0.04
CA ALA A 65 1.36 -13.49 0.94
C ALA A 65 1.04 -14.89 1.45
N ARG A 66 0.84 -15.01 2.77
CA ARG A 66 0.49 -16.29 3.39
C ARG A 66 -0.83 -16.85 2.85
N PHE A 67 -1.79 -15.97 2.55
CA PHE A 67 -3.11 -16.32 2.05
C PHE A 67 -3.34 -15.68 0.68
N ALA A 68 -3.44 -16.51 -0.36
CA ALA A 68 -3.70 -16.09 -1.73
C ALA A 68 -5.22 -15.90 -1.99
N VAL A 69 -5.83 -14.93 -1.31
CA VAL A 69 -7.27 -14.60 -1.47
C VAL A 69 -7.41 -13.24 -2.16
N PRO A 70 -7.80 -13.18 -3.46
CA PRO A 70 -7.78 -11.95 -4.24
C PRO A 70 -8.61 -10.80 -3.65
N SER A 71 -9.78 -11.11 -3.09
CA SER A 71 -10.65 -10.11 -2.46
C SER A 71 -10.01 -9.50 -1.21
N LEU A 72 -9.35 -10.31 -0.37
CA LEU A 72 -8.65 -9.82 0.82
C LEU A 72 -7.39 -9.03 0.48
N ALA A 73 -6.70 -9.38 -0.61
CA ALA A 73 -5.58 -8.59 -1.12
C ALA A 73 -6.04 -7.17 -1.51
N VAL A 74 -7.15 -7.07 -2.25
CA VAL A 74 -7.73 -5.77 -2.64
C VAL A 74 -8.24 -5.01 -1.42
N ALA A 75 -8.96 -5.66 -0.52
CA ALA A 75 -9.47 -5.04 0.71
C ALA A 75 -8.33 -4.47 1.57
N THR A 76 -7.24 -5.23 1.74
CA THR A 76 -6.04 -4.79 2.47
C THR A 76 -5.41 -3.57 1.82
N LYS A 77 -5.27 -3.54 0.49
CA LYS A 77 -4.71 -2.39 -0.22
C LYS A 77 -5.60 -1.15 -0.07
N VAL A 78 -6.91 -1.29 -0.26
CA VAL A 78 -7.87 -0.18 -0.10
C VAL A 78 -7.81 0.37 1.33
N LEU A 79 -7.79 -0.51 2.33
CA LEU A 79 -7.71 -0.13 3.73
C LEU A 79 -6.41 0.64 4.03
N VAL A 80 -5.26 0.07 3.71
CA VAL A 80 -3.95 0.64 4.06
C VAL A 80 -3.67 1.92 3.27
N LEU A 81 -3.88 1.89 1.96
CA LEU A 81 -3.63 3.06 1.10
C LEU A 81 -4.66 4.17 1.34
N GLY A 82 -5.94 3.81 1.55
CA GLY A 82 -6.98 4.78 1.90
C GLY A 82 -6.70 5.45 3.24
N ALA A 83 -6.34 4.68 4.26
CA ALA A 83 -5.95 5.24 5.56
C ALA A 83 -4.70 6.13 5.47
N ALA A 84 -3.73 5.79 4.62
CA ALA A 84 -2.56 6.63 4.37
C ALA A 84 -2.91 7.95 3.68
N VAL A 85 -3.86 7.95 2.73
CA VAL A 85 -4.38 9.19 2.13
C VAL A 85 -5.02 10.08 3.20
N LEU A 86 -5.86 9.51 4.07
CA LEU A 86 -6.45 10.26 5.19
C LEU A 86 -5.38 10.80 6.15
N ALA A 87 -4.35 10.00 6.44
CA ALA A 87 -3.19 10.45 7.22
C ALA A 87 -2.48 11.62 6.54
N ALA A 88 -2.23 11.54 5.23
CA ALA A 88 -1.60 12.62 4.46
C ALA A 88 -2.37 13.93 4.58
N TRP A 89 -3.70 13.90 4.42
CA TRP A 89 -4.55 15.10 4.58
C TRP A 89 -4.53 15.71 5.98
N SER A 90 -4.22 14.91 7.01
CA SER A 90 -4.08 15.41 8.38
C SER A 90 -2.66 15.85 8.75
N LEU A 91 -1.64 15.45 7.99
CA LEU A 91 -0.23 15.64 8.32
C LEU A 91 0.50 16.63 7.40
N LEU A 92 0.09 16.72 6.13
CA LEU A 92 0.81 17.42 5.09
C LEU A 92 0.06 18.68 4.64
N PRO A 93 0.77 19.69 4.09
CA PRO A 93 0.13 20.78 3.38
C PRO A 93 -0.74 20.26 2.22
N ALA A 94 -1.82 20.97 1.89
CA ALA A 94 -2.82 20.53 0.91
C ALA A 94 -2.23 20.10 -0.43
N ALA A 95 -1.26 20.84 -0.97
CA ALA A 95 -0.60 20.49 -2.23
C ALA A 95 0.09 19.11 -2.19
N TRP A 96 0.75 18.77 -1.08
CA TRP A 96 1.39 17.48 -0.87
C TRP A 96 0.37 16.37 -0.63
N ALA A 97 -0.70 16.62 0.13
CA ALA A 97 -1.78 15.66 0.34
C ALA A 97 -2.49 15.30 -0.97
N VAL A 98 -2.75 16.28 -1.84
CA VAL A 98 -3.27 16.06 -3.19
C VAL A 98 -2.30 15.21 -4.01
N THR A 99 -1.00 15.53 -3.98
CA THR A 99 0.02 14.78 -4.71
C THR A 99 0.04 13.31 -4.29
N VAL A 100 0.05 13.02 -2.99
CA VAL A 100 -0.02 11.65 -2.46
C VAL A 100 -1.28 10.95 -2.92
N THR A 101 -2.43 11.63 -2.84
CA THR A 101 -3.73 11.08 -3.27
C THR A 101 -3.70 10.68 -4.76
N VAL A 102 -3.23 11.58 -5.62
CA VAL A 102 -3.12 11.33 -7.07
C VAL A 102 -2.17 10.17 -7.35
N VAL A 103 -0.99 10.15 -6.73
CA VAL A 103 0.00 9.08 -6.92
C VAL A 103 -0.58 7.72 -6.50
N VAL A 104 -1.23 7.64 -5.34
CA VAL A 104 -1.89 6.42 -4.84
C VAL A 104 -2.97 5.94 -5.81
N VAL A 105 -3.88 6.83 -6.23
CA VAL A 105 -5.00 6.49 -7.10
C VAL A 105 -4.51 6.05 -8.48
N VAL A 106 -3.66 6.85 -9.12
CA VAL A 106 -3.13 6.55 -10.46
C VAL A 106 -2.36 5.24 -10.46
N ASN A 107 -1.44 5.04 -9.51
CA ASN A 107 -0.69 3.79 -9.40
C ASN A 107 -1.61 2.57 -9.19
N THR A 108 -2.64 2.71 -8.34
CA THR A 108 -3.60 1.62 -8.09
C THR A 108 -4.40 1.29 -9.35
N LEU A 109 -4.84 2.30 -10.10
CA LEU A 109 -5.57 2.11 -11.36
C LEU A 109 -4.68 1.48 -12.44
N LEU A 110 -3.43 1.95 -12.60
CA LEU A 110 -2.48 1.39 -13.56
C LEU A 110 -2.17 -0.09 -13.27
N THR A 111 -2.07 -0.43 -11.99
CA THR A 111 -1.86 -1.82 -11.55
C THR A 111 -3.09 -2.70 -11.81
N ARG A 112 -4.31 -2.16 -11.67
CA ARG A 112 -5.54 -2.95 -11.73
C ARG A 112 -6.18 -3.04 -13.12
N PHE A 113 -6.12 -1.96 -13.88
CA PHE A 113 -6.85 -1.77 -15.14
C PHE A 113 -5.96 -1.24 -16.28
N GLY A 114 -4.73 -0.81 -15.99
CA GLY A 114 -3.82 -0.27 -16.98
C GLY A 114 -3.12 -1.33 -17.81
N PRO A 115 -2.18 -0.94 -18.69
CA PRO A 115 -1.40 -1.85 -19.54
C PRO A 115 -0.54 -2.87 -18.76
N PHE A 116 -0.44 -2.72 -17.44
CA PHE A 116 0.26 -3.62 -16.53
C PHE A 116 -0.68 -4.61 -15.81
N ALA A 117 -2.00 -4.54 -16.07
CA ALA A 117 -2.97 -5.48 -15.54
C ALA A 117 -2.75 -6.86 -16.15
N ARG A 118 -2.40 -7.86 -15.33
CA ARG A 118 -2.31 -9.25 -15.80
C ARG A 118 -3.71 -9.83 -15.96
N PRO A 119 -4.05 -10.46 -17.11
CA PRO A 119 -5.30 -11.19 -17.26
C PRO A 119 -5.37 -12.30 -16.20
N LEU A 120 -6.49 -12.41 -15.49
CA LEU A 120 -6.82 -13.60 -14.69
C LEU A 120 -7.14 -14.76 -15.66
N SER A 121 -6.12 -15.32 -16.30
CA SER A 121 -6.28 -16.54 -17.09
C SER A 121 -5.89 -17.75 -16.25
N ARG A 122 -6.84 -18.68 -16.14
CA ARG A 122 -6.78 -20.08 -15.63
C ARG A 122 -7.32 -20.32 -14.22
N GLY A 123 -8.65 -20.37 -14.15
CA GLY A 123 -9.35 -21.56 -13.67
C GLY A 123 -9.79 -22.35 -14.88
#